data_AF-E8R1B2-F1
#
_entry.id   AF-E8R1B2-F1
#
_cell.length_a   1.000
_cell.length_b   1.000
_cell.length_c   1.000
_cell.angle_alpha   90.00
_cell.angle_beta   90.00
_cell.angle_gamma   90.00
#
_symmetry.space_group_name_H-M   'P 1'
#
loop_
_entity.id
_entity.type
_entity.pdbx_description
1 polymer ?
#
loop_
_entity_poly.entity_id
_entity_poly.type
_entity_poly.pdbx_seq_one_letter_code
_entity_poly.pdbx_strand_id
1 'polypeptide(L)'
;MRPIWNVSLFPRVGGHLNLVAFSTLRSSRLGQMGVIQALALTTLLGWQAHSAPAADYVVVFGGGPRLQNSEYSLERNVVLFRQTMPRLRLVDPQLQVLFGSGNEAGSPDVSVGRFEPLPDSFRLVADLFKPSGDTIDIDYRHHELEDVVSSCRKRAVLDTLRDLGGRVKPGDRVLIYNTGHGGKGDPVENGHFYTWGDERVSVREFTEVLDEYPVDVPVLVIMVHCYSGAFANLIFKGGDPVNGLADHPRAGFFATTDSLPAAGCTPDINVENYKEYSSDFWAALGGRDRIGRVVRADDLNGDGWIDSAEAHAHVVTSSTTIDLPVKTSDTLVRVWAARKGLERNDRQVKPPFSVLVAQADPLESHALESLCRDLDLKGEDRLEAIPRRLDETKRLESEIARQLKRKESELGRARRSVADAIAARWPFLKTGWHPETHRVLAGDRPEVIEAIRAHPSFKTWQRLAREVKELQTRITDSERTVKRLERVKRLAETIQLTQAVLGRVEPQERERYWGLRRLEASLIGTSFSDLVPAKLGGQ
;
A
#
# COMPACT_ATOMS: atom_id res chain seq x y z
N MET A 1 -44.10 -35.84 -19.72
CA MET A 1 -44.44 -36.74 -20.84
C MET A 1 -43.14 -37.36 -21.37
N ARG A 2 -43.12 -38.67 -21.69
CA ARG A 2 -42.13 -39.38 -22.54
C ARG A 2 -42.69 -39.44 -24.00
N PRO A 3 -41.95 -39.70 -25.12
CA PRO A 3 -41.18 -40.95 -25.43
C PRO A 3 -39.91 -40.73 -26.33
N ILE A 4 -39.39 -41.67 -27.17
CA ILE A 4 -38.66 -42.95 -26.92
C ILE A 4 -37.59 -43.21 -28.03
N TRP A 5 -36.53 -43.94 -27.66
CA TRP A 5 -35.50 -44.75 -28.39
C TRP A 5 -35.61 -45.15 -29.89
N ASN A 6 -34.44 -45.39 -30.52
CA ASN A 6 -34.03 -46.59 -31.32
C ASN A 6 -32.48 -46.53 -31.55
N VAL A 7 -31.59 -47.55 -31.43
CA VAL A 7 -31.49 -48.96 -31.93
C VAL A 7 -31.26 -48.98 -33.46
N SER A 8 -30.17 -49.52 -34.05
CA SER A 8 -29.72 -50.95 -34.17
C SER A 8 -28.29 -51.03 -34.81
N LEU A 9 -27.36 -51.91 -34.42
CA LEU A 9 -27.02 -53.29 -34.90
C LEU A 9 -25.84 -53.48 -35.91
N PHE A 10 -25.12 -54.58 -35.64
CA PHE A 10 -23.95 -55.23 -36.29
C PHE A 10 -24.24 -55.83 -37.70
N PRO A 11 -23.22 -56.19 -38.54
CA PRO A 11 -22.55 -57.51 -38.42
C PRO A 11 -21.03 -57.59 -38.74
N ARG A 12 -20.48 -58.79 -38.44
CA ARG A 12 -19.09 -59.27 -38.63
C ARG A 12 -18.92 -60.07 -39.95
N VAL A 13 -17.70 -60.62 -40.11
CA VAL A 13 -17.26 -61.75 -41.00
C VAL A 13 -16.72 -61.28 -42.36
N GLY A 14 -15.56 -61.73 -42.88
CA GLY A 14 -14.51 -62.63 -42.36
C GLY A 14 -13.73 -63.29 -43.53
N GLY A 15 -12.57 -63.93 -43.28
CA GLY A 15 -12.01 -64.94 -44.21
C GLY A 15 -10.52 -64.84 -44.61
N HIS A 16 -9.76 -65.87 -44.22
CA HIS A 16 -8.62 -66.56 -44.89
C HIS A 16 -7.46 -65.75 -45.52
N LEU A 17 -6.20 -65.90 -45.04
CA LEU A 17 -5.27 -67.06 -45.17
C LEU A 17 -4.71 -67.30 -46.57
N ASN A 18 -3.38 -67.18 -46.72
CA ASN A 18 -2.57 -68.09 -47.52
C ASN A 18 -1.11 -68.14 -47.04
N LEU A 19 -0.56 -69.35 -46.90
CA LEU A 19 0.87 -69.61 -46.71
C LEU A 19 1.55 -69.86 -48.07
N VAL A 20 2.79 -69.40 -48.23
CA VAL A 20 3.82 -70.09 -49.04
C VAL A 20 5.14 -70.02 -48.28
N ALA A 21 5.98 -71.05 -48.40
CA ALA A 21 7.13 -71.30 -47.54
C ALA A 21 8.45 -71.49 -48.31
N PHE A 22 9.56 -71.55 -47.53
CA PHE A 22 10.90 -72.02 -47.88
C PHE A 22 11.74 -71.25 -48.92
N SER A 23 12.87 -70.72 -48.45
CA SER A 23 14.16 -71.38 -48.73
C SER A 23 15.20 -71.09 -47.64
N THR A 24 16.13 -72.02 -47.43
CA THR A 24 17.20 -71.97 -46.43
C THR A 24 18.51 -71.48 -47.05
N LEU A 25 19.34 -70.74 -46.31
CA LEU A 25 20.80 -70.77 -46.54
C LEU A 25 21.64 -70.40 -45.30
N ARG A 26 22.68 -71.22 -45.14
CA ARG A 26 23.76 -71.32 -44.16
C ARG A 26 24.39 -70.02 -43.60
N SER A 27 24.48 -69.99 -42.27
CA SER A 27 25.67 -69.73 -41.42
C SER A 27 26.73 -68.69 -41.84
N SER A 28 26.91 -67.69 -40.96
CA SER A 28 28.24 -67.28 -40.50
C SER A 28 28.17 -66.77 -39.05
N ARG A 29 29.14 -67.16 -38.21
CA ARG A 29 29.36 -66.56 -36.87
C ARG A 29 30.17 -65.28 -37.07
N LEU A 30 29.75 -64.15 -36.51
CA LEU A 30 30.58 -63.02 -36.09
C LEU A 30 29.69 -61.94 -35.43
N GLY A 31 30.22 -61.21 -34.44
CA GLY A 31 29.62 -59.95 -33.99
C GLY A 31 28.66 -59.98 -32.78
N GLN A 32 29.09 -60.50 -31.63
CA GLN A 32 28.55 -60.00 -30.35
C GLN A 32 29.08 -58.56 -30.13
N MET A 33 28.35 -57.54 -30.58
CA MET A 33 28.41 -56.14 -30.12
C MET A 33 27.48 -55.29 -31.01
N GLY A 34 26.41 -54.70 -30.46
CA GLY A 34 25.55 -53.82 -31.27
C GLY A 34 24.15 -53.45 -30.74
N VAL A 35 23.65 -54.06 -29.66
CA VAL A 35 22.25 -53.85 -29.21
C VAL A 35 22.12 -52.84 -28.05
N ILE A 36 23.21 -52.43 -27.40
CA ILE A 36 23.17 -51.57 -26.21
C ILE A 36 23.14 -50.05 -26.54
N GLN A 37 23.53 -49.63 -27.75
CA GLN A 37 23.59 -48.20 -28.10
C GLN A 37 22.27 -47.59 -28.63
N ALA A 38 21.29 -48.40 -29.03
CA ALA A 38 20.02 -47.89 -29.58
C ALA A 38 18.98 -47.48 -28.50
N LEU A 39 19.12 -47.93 -27.26
CA LEU A 39 18.25 -47.54 -26.13
C LEU A 39 18.82 -46.39 -25.27
N ALA A 40 20.10 -46.06 -25.43
CA ALA A 40 20.75 -44.96 -24.73
C ALA A 40 20.48 -43.58 -25.38
N LEU A 41 20.11 -43.53 -26.66
CA LEU A 41 19.88 -42.27 -27.37
C LEU A 41 18.44 -41.73 -27.27
N THR A 42 17.46 -42.58 -26.97
CA THR A 42 16.07 -42.18 -26.71
C THR A 42 15.79 -41.82 -25.25
N THR A 43 16.67 -42.21 -24.33
CA THR A 43 16.58 -41.90 -22.89
C THR A 43 17.29 -40.61 -22.49
N LEU A 44 18.14 -40.04 -23.36
CA LEU A 44 18.86 -38.77 -23.12
C LEU A 44 18.19 -37.52 -23.73
N LEU A 45 17.12 -37.68 -24.50
CA LEU A 45 16.33 -36.56 -25.05
C LEU A 45 15.03 -36.30 -24.26
N GLY A 46 14.68 -37.19 -23.33
CA GLY A 46 13.43 -37.15 -22.58
C GLY A 46 13.61 -36.72 -21.13
N TRP A 47 14.26 -35.58 -20.85
CA TRP A 47 14.17 -34.82 -19.58
C TRP A 47 14.73 -33.39 -19.68
N GLN A 48 14.57 -32.72 -20.83
CA GLN A 48 14.32 -31.28 -20.79
C GLN A 48 12.88 -31.06 -20.31
N ALA A 49 12.69 -31.22 -19.00
CA ALA A 49 11.59 -30.56 -18.33
C ALA A 49 11.78 -29.06 -18.61
N HIS A 50 11.04 -28.56 -19.60
CA HIS A 50 10.84 -27.13 -19.75
C HIS A 50 10.06 -26.73 -18.51
N SER A 51 10.78 -26.29 -17.47
CA SER A 51 10.19 -25.55 -16.37
C SER A 51 9.36 -24.46 -17.00
N ALA A 52 8.03 -24.56 -16.88
CA ALA A 52 7.15 -23.52 -17.39
C ALA A 52 7.64 -22.20 -16.79
N PRO A 53 7.74 -21.11 -17.58
CA PRO A 53 8.22 -19.84 -17.06
C PRO A 53 7.37 -19.45 -15.85
N ALA A 54 8.04 -19.15 -14.75
CA ALA A 54 7.41 -18.71 -13.50
C ALA A 54 6.43 -17.58 -13.77
N ALA A 55 5.16 -17.77 -13.39
CA ALA A 55 4.09 -16.84 -13.66
C ALA A 55 4.05 -15.72 -12.61
N ASP A 56 3.73 -14.51 -13.07
CA ASP A 56 3.46 -13.37 -12.20
C ASP A 56 1.96 -13.23 -11.94
N TYR A 57 1.57 -13.19 -10.67
CA TYR A 57 0.22 -12.95 -10.24
C TYR A 57 0.15 -11.65 -9.44
N VAL A 58 -0.74 -10.75 -9.84
CA VAL A 58 -0.89 -9.43 -9.20
C VAL A 58 -2.34 -9.25 -8.79
N VAL A 59 -2.58 -8.97 -7.51
CA VAL A 59 -3.93 -8.68 -6.99
C VAL A 59 -3.95 -7.30 -6.36
N VAL A 60 -4.85 -6.44 -6.84
CA VAL A 60 -5.04 -5.09 -6.33
C VAL A 60 -6.42 -4.98 -5.69
N PHE A 61 -6.46 -4.52 -4.43
CA PHE A 61 -7.67 -4.21 -3.69
C PHE A 61 -7.74 -2.70 -3.46
N GLY A 62 -8.85 -2.05 -3.80
CA GLY A 62 -8.96 -0.61 -3.60
C GLY A 62 -10.36 -0.04 -3.42
N GLY A 63 -10.38 1.23 -3.04
CA GLY A 63 -11.59 2.00 -2.76
C GLY A 63 -12.00 1.97 -1.29
N GLY A 64 -13.18 2.52 -1.03
CA GLY A 64 -13.69 2.78 0.32
C GLY A 64 -14.65 1.74 0.88
N PRO A 65 -14.96 1.82 2.20
CA PRO A 65 -16.10 1.10 2.78
C PRO A 65 -17.45 1.61 2.25
N ARG A 66 -17.52 2.89 1.87
CA ARG A 66 -18.71 3.61 1.38
C ARG A 66 -18.31 4.64 0.33
N LEU A 67 -19.27 5.07 -0.48
CA LEU A 67 -19.10 6.13 -1.47
C LEU A 67 -18.42 7.41 -0.91
N GLN A 68 -18.80 7.87 0.29
CA GLN A 68 -18.23 9.08 0.88
C GLN A 68 -16.75 8.93 1.26
N ASN A 69 -16.30 7.69 1.47
CA ASN A 69 -14.95 7.32 1.92
C ASN A 69 -14.22 6.47 0.87
N SER A 70 -14.58 6.63 -0.41
CA SER A 70 -13.95 5.94 -1.54
C SER A 70 -13.35 7.02 -2.43
N GLU A 71 -12.31 7.67 -1.92
CA GLU A 71 -11.83 8.93 -2.48
C GLU A 71 -11.12 8.74 -3.83
N TYR A 72 -11.21 9.75 -4.69
CA TYR A 72 -10.55 9.81 -6.00
C TYR A 72 -9.04 9.50 -5.94
N SER A 73 -8.35 9.85 -4.84
CA SER A 73 -6.95 9.46 -4.67
C SER A 73 -6.75 7.94 -4.69
N LEU A 74 -7.62 7.14 -4.06
CA LEU A 74 -7.52 5.67 -4.02
C LEU A 74 -7.62 5.05 -5.42
N GLU A 75 -8.51 5.58 -6.25
CA GLU A 75 -8.63 5.17 -7.66
C GLU A 75 -7.35 5.52 -8.44
N ARG A 76 -6.85 6.75 -8.27
CA ARG A 76 -5.62 7.23 -8.93
C ARG A 76 -4.35 6.51 -8.44
N ASN A 77 -4.39 5.87 -7.26
CA ASN A 77 -3.32 4.99 -6.78
C ASN A 77 -3.22 3.71 -7.64
N VAL A 78 -4.36 3.12 -8.02
CA VAL A 78 -4.41 1.98 -8.95
C VAL A 78 -3.92 2.38 -10.34
N VAL A 79 -4.28 3.59 -10.80
CA VAL A 79 -3.78 4.15 -12.08
C VAL A 79 -2.25 4.32 -12.05
N LEU A 80 -1.68 4.89 -10.98
CA LEU A 80 -0.23 5.03 -10.82
C LEU A 80 0.46 3.65 -10.84
N PHE A 81 -0.05 2.68 -10.09
CA PHE A 81 0.50 1.34 -10.07
C PHE A 81 0.53 0.69 -11.46
N ARG A 82 -0.57 0.78 -12.23
CA ARG A 82 -0.63 0.31 -13.62
C ARG A 82 0.38 1.01 -14.54
N GLN A 83 0.62 2.31 -14.35
CA GLN A 83 1.64 3.05 -15.11
C GLN A 83 3.08 2.65 -14.74
N THR A 84 3.29 2.14 -13.52
CA THR A 84 4.58 1.61 -13.06
C THR A 84 4.82 0.16 -13.51
N MET A 85 3.78 -0.68 -13.64
CA MET A 85 3.90 -2.10 -14.00
C MET A 85 4.82 -2.40 -15.21
N PRO A 86 4.77 -1.67 -16.35
CA PRO A 86 5.67 -1.91 -17.50
C PRO A 86 7.16 -1.61 -17.25
N ARG A 87 7.53 -1.08 -16.08
CA ARG A 87 8.92 -0.84 -15.64
C ARG A 87 9.37 -1.82 -14.55
N LEU A 88 8.45 -2.62 -14.01
CA LEU A 88 8.76 -3.75 -13.16
C LEU A 88 9.22 -4.92 -14.03
N ARG A 89 9.83 -5.96 -13.44
CA ARG A 89 10.36 -7.12 -14.17
C ARG A 89 9.31 -8.23 -14.35
N LEU A 90 8.03 -7.86 -14.30
CA LEU A 90 6.88 -8.76 -14.47
C LEU A 90 6.80 -9.27 -15.91
N VAL A 91 6.55 -10.56 -16.09
CA VAL A 91 6.41 -11.22 -17.39
C VAL A 91 4.97 -11.71 -17.56
N ASP A 92 4.22 -11.06 -18.45
CA ASP A 92 2.80 -11.33 -18.73
C ASP A 92 1.93 -11.48 -17.45
N PRO A 93 1.93 -10.47 -16.55
CA PRO A 93 1.33 -10.58 -15.23
C PRO A 93 -0.18 -10.76 -15.27
N GLN A 94 -0.67 -11.80 -14.58
CA GLN A 94 -2.10 -12.02 -14.33
C GLN A 94 -2.61 -11.03 -13.29
N LEU A 95 -3.01 -9.84 -13.76
CA LEU A 95 -3.57 -8.77 -12.94
C LEU A 95 -5.06 -9.01 -12.66
N GLN A 96 -5.43 -8.94 -11.38
CA GLN A 96 -6.82 -8.89 -10.91
C GLN A 96 -7.02 -7.62 -10.08
N VAL A 97 -7.91 -6.73 -10.51
CA VAL A 97 -8.26 -5.51 -9.77
C VAL A 97 -9.66 -5.64 -9.20
N LEU A 98 -9.80 -5.53 -7.88
CA LEU A 98 -11.08 -5.39 -7.21
C LEU A 98 -11.17 -3.98 -6.64
N PHE A 99 -12.15 -3.20 -7.07
CA PHE A 99 -12.31 -1.82 -6.66
C PHE A 99 -13.77 -1.50 -6.34
N GLY A 100 -14.01 -0.74 -5.27
CA GLY A 100 -15.30 -0.11 -4.96
C GLY A 100 -16.52 -1.04 -5.15
N SER A 101 -17.51 -0.59 -5.90
CA SER A 101 -18.73 -1.35 -6.24
C SER A 101 -18.52 -2.40 -7.34
N GLY A 102 -17.36 -2.39 -8.01
CA GLY A 102 -17.06 -3.22 -9.18
C GLY A 102 -17.82 -2.70 -10.41
N ASN A 103 -18.04 -3.55 -11.42
CA ASN A 103 -18.70 -3.15 -12.67
C ASN A 103 -20.23 -2.94 -12.56
N GLU A 104 -20.75 -2.53 -11.41
CA GLU A 104 -22.18 -2.27 -11.19
C GLU A 104 -22.57 -0.94 -11.85
N ALA A 105 -22.92 -1.00 -13.14
CA ALA A 105 -23.18 0.18 -13.97
C ALA A 105 -24.25 1.11 -13.36
N GLY A 106 -23.88 2.39 -13.18
CA GLY A 106 -24.75 3.42 -12.61
C GLY A 106 -24.69 3.55 -11.08
N SER A 107 -24.00 2.65 -10.37
CA SER A 107 -23.74 2.78 -8.93
C SER A 107 -22.45 3.59 -8.71
N PRO A 108 -22.52 4.85 -8.24
CA PRO A 108 -21.33 5.63 -7.94
C PRO A 108 -20.57 5.04 -6.75
N ASP A 109 -19.25 4.98 -6.87
CA ASP A 109 -18.33 4.39 -5.90
C ASP A 109 -17.01 5.15 -5.74
N VAL A 110 -16.90 6.35 -6.33
CA VAL A 110 -15.80 7.30 -6.11
C VAL A 110 -16.36 8.65 -5.65
N SER A 111 -15.84 9.18 -4.54
CA SER A 111 -16.01 10.58 -4.14
C SER A 111 -14.86 11.43 -4.72
N VAL A 112 -15.22 12.49 -5.45
CA VAL A 112 -14.28 13.28 -6.24
C VAL A 112 -14.56 14.77 -6.06
N GLY A 113 -13.53 15.60 -6.01
CA GLY A 113 -13.67 17.05 -6.00
C GLY A 113 -14.32 17.57 -7.29
N ARG A 114 -15.06 18.66 -7.21
CA ARG A 114 -15.64 19.32 -8.38
C ARG A 114 -14.54 19.83 -9.31
N PHE A 115 -14.61 19.44 -10.59
CA PHE A 115 -13.77 20.01 -11.64
C PHE A 115 -14.16 21.46 -11.97
N GLU A 116 -15.44 21.81 -11.87
CA GLU A 116 -15.94 23.17 -12.05
C GLU A 116 -16.15 23.85 -10.70
N PRO A 117 -15.54 25.03 -10.44
CA PRO A 117 -15.73 25.73 -9.18
C PRO A 117 -17.16 26.23 -9.04
N LEU A 118 -17.75 26.07 -7.84
CA LEU A 118 -19.04 26.66 -7.52
C LEU A 118 -19.00 28.19 -7.66
N PRO A 119 -20.09 28.84 -8.11
CA PRO A 119 -20.16 30.30 -8.16
C PRO A 119 -19.90 30.95 -6.80
N ASP A 120 -19.28 32.13 -6.81
CA ASP A 120 -19.01 32.96 -5.61
C ASP A 120 -20.23 33.09 -4.68
N SER A 121 -21.43 33.23 -5.26
CA SER A 121 -22.72 33.31 -4.54
C SER A 121 -23.00 32.05 -3.72
N PHE A 122 -22.80 30.86 -4.31
CA PHE A 122 -22.99 29.59 -3.64
C PHE A 122 -22.03 29.44 -2.46
N ARG A 123 -20.73 29.62 -2.70
CA ARG A 123 -19.71 29.44 -1.67
C ARG A 123 -19.90 30.43 -0.52
N LEU A 124 -20.13 31.70 -0.83
CA LEU A 124 -20.34 32.75 0.17
C LEU A 124 -21.58 32.52 1.04
N VAL A 125 -22.71 32.11 0.44
CA VAL A 125 -23.95 31.84 1.19
C VAL A 125 -23.84 30.55 2.01
N ALA A 126 -23.20 29.51 1.47
CA ALA A 126 -22.91 28.29 2.20
C ALA A 126 -22.02 28.57 3.43
N ASP A 127 -20.82 29.11 3.22
CA ASP A 127 -19.87 29.44 4.29
C ASP A 127 -20.48 30.36 5.36
N LEU A 128 -21.41 31.24 4.97
CA LEU A 128 -22.10 32.14 5.89
C LEU A 128 -23.18 31.46 6.74
N PHE A 129 -24.06 30.65 6.13
CA PHE A 129 -25.26 30.11 6.79
C PHE A 129 -25.20 28.62 7.15
N LYS A 130 -24.55 27.80 6.32
CA LYS A 130 -24.35 26.37 6.53
C LYS A 130 -22.88 26.03 6.21
N PRO A 131 -21.95 26.22 7.15
CA PRO A 131 -20.54 25.90 6.92
C PRO A 131 -20.38 24.38 6.77
N SER A 132 -20.38 23.92 5.52
CA SER A 132 -20.27 22.50 5.15
C SER A 132 -18.82 22.00 5.11
N GLY A 133 -17.84 22.92 5.23
CA GLY A 133 -16.48 22.67 4.80
C GLY A 133 -16.42 22.34 3.31
N ASP A 134 -15.42 21.58 2.90
CA ASP A 134 -15.18 21.24 1.50
C ASP A 134 -16.21 20.24 0.93
N THR A 135 -17.19 19.77 1.72
CA THR A 135 -18.21 18.78 1.28
C THR A 135 -19.16 19.29 0.18
N ILE A 136 -19.29 20.61 -0.01
CA ILE A 136 -20.02 21.18 -1.16
C ILE A 136 -19.23 21.07 -2.47
N ASP A 137 -17.90 21.01 -2.37
CA ASP A 137 -16.99 20.87 -3.50
C ASP A 137 -16.76 19.39 -3.84
N ILE A 138 -17.61 18.47 -3.37
CA ILE A 138 -17.57 17.03 -3.69
C ILE A 138 -18.72 16.66 -4.63
N ASP A 139 -18.40 15.88 -5.65
CA ASP A 139 -19.28 15.11 -6.51
C ASP A 139 -19.01 13.59 -6.34
N TYR A 140 -19.87 12.80 -6.97
CA TYR A 140 -19.81 11.34 -6.93
C TYR A 140 -19.93 10.76 -8.33
N ARG A 141 -19.06 9.81 -8.67
CA ARG A 141 -19.14 9.07 -9.93
C ARG A 141 -18.79 7.60 -9.75
N HIS A 142 -18.98 6.83 -10.80
CA HIS A 142 -18.42 5.48 -10.91
C HIS A 142 -16.91 5.54 -11.18
N HIS A 143 -16.17 4.50 -10.83
CA HIS A 143 -14.75 4.39 -11.16
C HIS A 143 -14.48 4.39 -12.68
N GLU A 144 -13.31 4.90 -13.07
CA GLU A 144 -12.80 4.93 -14.46
C GLU A 144 -11.73 3.85 -14.70
N LEU A 145 -11.57 2.92 -13.77
CA LEU A 145 -10.60 1.83 -13.89
C LEU A 145 -11.06 0.80 -14.93
N GLU A 146 -10.24 0.58 -15.94
CA GLU A 146 -10.36 -0.53 -16.90
C GLU A 146 -10.18 -1.88 -16.17
N ASP A 147 -10.64 -3.00 -16.74
CA ASP A 147 -10.37 -4.38 -16.28
C ASP A 147 -10.54 -4.64 -14.76
N VAL A 148 -11.53 -4.01 -14.12
CA VAL A 148 -11.95 -4.38 -12.76
C VAL A 148 -12.69 -5.72 -12.84
N VAL A 149 -12.23 -6.73 -12.09
CA VAL A 149 -12.78 -8.09 -12.16
C VAL A 149 -13.97 -8.31 -11.24
N SER A 150 -14.06 -7.54 -10.15
CA SER A 150 -15.15 -7.64 -9.15
C SER A 150 -15.20 -6.41 -8.24
N SER A 151 -16.31 -6.26 -7.52
CA SER A 151 -16.42 -5.33 -6.39
C SER A 151 -15.39 -5.65 -5.30
N CYS A 152 -14.86 -4.65 -4.61
CA CYS A 152 -13.94 -4.84 -3.49
C CYS A 152 -14.67 -5.20 -2.18
N ARG A 153 -15.62 -6.15 -2.22
CA ARG A 153 -16.33 -6.70 -1.05
C ARG A 153 -15.50 -7.79 -0.37
N LYS A 154 -15.66 -7.99 0.94
CA LYS A 154 -14.88 -8.95 1.74
C LYS A 154 -14.88 -10.34 1.14
N ARG A 155 -16.06 -10.83 0.76
CA ARG A 155 -16.19 -12.16 0.15
C ARG A 155 -15.38 -12.26 -1.15
N ALA A 156 -15.53 -11.30 -2.05
CA ALA A 156 -14.83 -11.31 -3.34
C ALA A 156 -13.30 -11.25 -3.15
N VAL A 157 -12.82 -10.47 -2.18
CA VAL A 157 -11.40 -10.41 -1.79
C VAL A 157 -10.88 -11.76 -1.31
N LEU A 158 -11.55 -12.40 -0.36
CA LEU A 158 -11.11 -13.69 0.20
C LEU A 158 -11.25 -14.84 -0.81
N ASP A 159 -12.33 -14.87 -1.59
CA ASP A 159 -12.56 -15.88 -2.64
C ASP A 159 -11.48 -15.74 -3.74
N THR A 160 -11.14 -14.51 -4.17
CA THR A 160 -10.06 -14.25 -5.15
C THR A 160 -8.69 -14.73 -4.67
N LEU A 161 -8.39 -14.56 -3.38
CA LEU A 161 -7.13 -15.02 -2.79
C LEU A 161 -7.08 -16.55 -2.69
N ARG A 162 -8.17 -17.23 -2.33
CA ARG A 162 -8.25 -18.70 -2.35
C ARG A 162 -8.11 -19.27 -3.76
N ASP A 163 -8.84 -18.69 -4.72
CA ASP A 163 -8.77 -19.08 -6.14
C ASP A 163 -7.37 -18.81 -6.74
N LEU A 164 -6.60 -17.87 -6.19
CA LEU A 164 -5.18 -17.70 -6.52
C LEU A 164 -4.33 -18.81 -5.87
N GLY A 165 -4.50 -19.07 -4.57
CA GLY A 165 -3.80 -20.14 -3.84
C GLY A 165 -3.92 -21.52 -4.49
N GLY A 166 -5.09 -21.84 -5.05
CA GLY A 166 -5.32 -23.08 -5.81
C GLY A 166 -4.70 -23.14 -7.21
N ARG A 167 -4.13 -22.04 -7.72
CA ARG A 167 -3.53 -21.94 -9.07
C ARG A 167 -2.00 -21.79 -9.06
N VAL A 168 -1.45 -21.07 -8.08
CA VAL A 168 -0.01 -20.82 -7.96
C VAL A 168 0.78 -22.11 -7.71
N LYS A 169 2.02 -22.14 -8.18
CA LYS A 169 2.94 -23.27 -8.06
C LYS A 169 4.31 -22.79 -7.57
N PRO A 170 5.13 -23.68 -6.97
CA PRO A 170 6.52 -23.35 -6.63
C PRO A 170 7.26 -22.74 -7.84
N GLY A 171 7.85 -21.56 -7.61
CA GLY A 171 8.49 -20.73 -8.65
C GLY A 171 7.65 -19.53 -9.10
N ASP A 172 6.31 -19.60 -9.02
CA ASP A 172 5.43 -18.46 -9.32
C ASP A 172 5.59 -17.34 -8.27
N ARG A 173 5.20 -16.11 -8.65
CA ARG A 173 5.40 -14.90 -7.84
C ARG A 173 4.06 -14.22 -7.58
N VAL A 174 3.79 -13.86 -6.33
CA VAL A 174 2.55 -13.21 -5.94
C VAL A 174 2.82 -11.83 -5.37
N LEU A 175 2.23 -10.80 -6.01
CA LEU A 175 2.18 -9.43 -5.53
C LEU A 175 0.75 -9.07 -5.12
N ILE A 176 0.57 -8.62 -3.88
CA ILE A 176 -0.69 -8.09 -3.37
C ILE A 176 -0.53 -6.61 -3.02
N TYR A 177 -1.41 -5.77 -3.54
CA TYR A 177 -1.43 -4.33 -3.24
C TYR A 177 -2.82 -3.92 -2.73
N ASN A 178 -2.88 -3.36 -1.52
CA ASN A 178 -4.08 -2.71 -1.01
C ASN A 178 -3.90 -1.18 -0.99
N THR A 179 -4.90 -0.46 -1.49
CA THR A 179 -5.00 0.99 -1.34
C THR A 179 -6.41 1.42 -0.96
N GLY A 180 -6.60 1.75 0.31
CA GLY A 180 -7.92 2.02 0.86
C GLY A 180 -7.88 2.48 2.31
N HIS A 181 -8.96 2.18 3.04
CA HIS A 181 -9.08 2.53 4.46
C HIS A 181 -8.73 1.35 5.35
N GLY A 182 -8.27 1.64 6.57
CA GLY A 182 -7.93 0.63 7.56
C GLY A 182 -8.34 1.02 8.97
N GLY A 183 -8.51 0.02 9.82
CA GLY A 183 -8.90 0.18 11.20
C GLY A 183 -7.98 -0.58 12.15
N LYS A 184 -7.85 -0.02 13.35
CA LYS A 184 -7.13 -0.65 14.46
C LYS A 184 -7.91 -1.87 14.95
N GLY A 185 -7.18 -2.95 15.20
CA GLY A 185 -7.73 -4.19 15.77
C GLY A 185 -7.90 -4.12 17.29
N ASP A 186 -8.63 -5.10 17.82
CA ASP A 186 -8.58 -5.50 19.23
C ASP A 186 -8.43 -7.04 19.27
N PRO A 187 -7.22 -7.58 19.55
CA PRO A 187 -5.98 -6.88 19.89
C PRO A 187 -5.37 -6.14 18.68
N VAL A 188 -4.43 -5.22 18.94
CA VAL A 188 -3.96 -4.24 17.94
C VAL A 188 -3.21 -4.87 16.77
N GLU A 189 -2.56 -6.00 17.04
CA GLU A 189 -1.81 -6.86 16.13
C GLU A 189 -2.72 -7.48 15.05
N ASN A 190 -4.03 -7.58 15.30
CA ASN A 190 -5.04 -8.06 14.36
C ASN A 190 -5.91 -6.91 13.81
N GLY A 191 -5.25 -5.90 13.23
CA GLY A 191 -5.92 -4.83 12.48
C GLY A 191 -6.70 -5.33 11.26
N HIS A 192 -7.34 -4.41 10.54
CA HIS A 192 -8.10 -4.75 9.33
C HIS A 192 -8.00 -3.66 8.26
N PHE A 193 -8.13 -4.06 6.99
CA PHE A 193 -8.52 -3.13 5.93
C PHE A 193 -10.04 -3.19 5.73
N TYR A 194 -10.61 -2.08 5.30
CA TYR A 194 -12.02 -1.98 4.92
C TYR A 194 -12.22 -2.42 3.47
N THR A 195 -13.42 -2.93 3.23
CA THR A 195 -13.92 -3.41 1.94
C THR A 195 -15.31 -2.81 1.72
N TRP A 196 -15.73 -2.71 0.46
CA TRP A 196 -16.98 -2.06 0.06
C TRP A 196 -18.20 -2.64 0.80
N GLY A 197 -19.08 -1.76 1.28
CA GLY A 197 -20.25 -2.13 2.09
C GLY A 197 -19.97 -2.24 3.60
N ASP A 198 -19.00 -1.47 4.12
CA ASP A 198 -18.51 -1.50 5.52
C ASP A 198 -17.96 -2.86 6.00
N GLU A 199 -17.73 -3.79 5.08
CA GLU A 199 -17.10 -5.05 5.41
C GLU A 199 -15.60 -4.85 5.74
N ARG A 200 -14.99 -5.81 6.45
CA ARG A 200 -13.57 -5.73 6.84
C ARG A 200 -12.87 -7.08 6.73
N VAL A 201 -11.61 -7.07 6.30
CA VAL A 201 -10.72 -8.24 6.31
C VAL A 201 -9.63 -7.99 7.35
N SER A 202 -9.57 -8.84 8.37
CA SER A 202 -8.55 -8.77 9.42
C SER A 202 -7.22 -9.43 9.01
N VAL A 203 -6.13 -9.11 9.72
CA VAL A 203 -4.81 -9.75 9.51
C VAL A 203 -4.90 -11.27 9.60
N ARG A 204 -5.64 -11.81 10.59
CA ARG A 204 -5.87 -13.25 10.75
C ARG A 204 -6.58 -13.85 9.54
N GLU A 205 -7.74 -13.32 9.15
CA GLU A 205 -8.52 -13.82 8.00
C GLU A 205 -7.75 -13.74 6.66
N PHE A 206 -6.93 -12.70 6.49
CA PHE A 206 -6.04 -12.56 5.34
C PHE A 206 -4.92 -13.61 5.37
N THR A 207 -4.29 -13.81 6.53
CA THR A 207 -3.16 -14.74 6.66
C THR A 207 -3.60 -16.21 6.63
N GLU A 208 -4.79 -16.53 7.14
CA GLU A 208 -5.41 -17.86 7.02
C GLU A 208 -5.54 -18.30 5.56
N VAL A 209 -5.93 -17.39 4.65
CA VAL A 209 -5.98 -17.70 3.21
C VAL A 209 -4.57 -17.85 2.61
N LEU A 210 -3.59 -17.06 3.05
CA LEU A 210 -2.20 -17.23 2.60
C LEU A 210 -1.55 -18.51 3.16
N ASP A 211 -2.02 -19.04 4.29
CA ASP A 211 -1.57 -20.31 4.87
C ASP A 211 -2.02 -21.52 4.00
N GLU A 212 -3.04 -21.37 3.15
CA GLU A 212 -3.49 -22.37 2.16
C GLU A 212 -2.55 -22.47 0.93
N TYR A 213 -1.64 -21.51 0.71
CA TYR A 213 -0.77 -21.47 -0.48
C TYR A 213 0.34 -22.55 -0.39
N PRO A 214 0.93 -22.99 -1.53
CA PRO A 214 2.11 -23.86 -1.51
C PRO A 214 3.27 -23.19 -0.77
N VAL A 215 3.96 -23.95 0.09
CA VAL A 215 4.95 -23.40 1.05
C VAL A 215 6.13 -22.68 0.38
N ASP A 216 6.45 -22.99 -0.87
CA ASP A 216 7.58 -22.40 -1.61
C ASP A 216 7.18 -21.19 -2.49
N VAL A 217 5.93 -20.71 -2.41
CA VAL A 217 5.46 -19.55 -3.21
C VAL A 217 5.73 -18.24 -2.45
N PRO A 218 6.60 -17.35 -2.98
CA PRO A 218 6.82 -16.02 -2.41
C PRO A 218 5.59 -15.11 -2.56
N VAL A 219 5.18 -14.49 -1.45
CA VAL A 219 4.15 -13.44 -1.43
C VAL A 219 4.75 -12.12 -0.95
N LEU A 220 4.72 -11.11 -1.82
CA LEU A 220 5.07 -9.73 -1.49
C LEU A 220 3.78 -8.90 -1.34
N VAL A 221 3.67 -8.17 -0.23
CA VAL A 221 2.46 -7.40 0.10
C VAL A 221 2.78 -5.93 0.33
N ILE A 222 2.05 -5.03 -0.32
CA ILE A 222 2.10 -3.58 -0.06
C ILE A 222 0.72 -3.15 0.43
N MET A 223 0.62 -2.68 1.68
CA MET A 223 -0.65 -2.19 2.25
C MET A 223 -0.55 -0.68 2.56
N VAL A 224 -1.44 0.08 1.94
CA VAL A 224 -1.49 1.55 2.09
C VAL A 224 -2.84 1.98 2.61
N HIS A 225 -2.90 2.01 3.95
CA HIS A 225 -4.04 2.44 4.75
C HIS A 225 -3.60 2.72 6.19
N CYS A 226 -4.48 3.36 6.98
CA CYS A 226 -4.31 3.53 8.42
C CYS A 226 -4.10 2.18 9.12
N TYR A 227 -3.20 2.12 10.11
CA TYR A 227 -2.89 0.92 10.90
C TYR A 227 -2.30 -0.27 10.09
N SER A 228 -1.83 -0.01 8.86
CA SER A 228 -1.31 -1.04 7.92
C SER A 228 -0.19 -1.90 8.51
N GLY A 229 0.64 -1.38 9.40
CA GLY A 229 1.73 -2.12 10.03
C GLY A 229 1.30 -3.36 10.83
N ALA A 230 0.01 -3.50 11.19
CA ALA A 230 -0.51 -4.73 11.76
C ALA A 230 -0.40 -5.92 10.78
N PHE A 231 -0.52 -5.68 9.47
CA PHE A 231 -0.35 -6.70 8.44
C PHE A 231 1.09 -7.19 8.32
N ALA A 232 2.09 -6.54 8.93
CA ALA A 232 3.44 -7.09 9.04
C ALA A 232 3.47 -8.44 9.80
N ASN A 233 2.42 -8.75 10.58
CA ASN A 233 2.27 -10.03 11.26
C ASN A 233 1.92 -11.21 10.31
N LEU A 234 1.69 -10.96 9.00
CA LEU A 234 1.47 -12.01 7.99
C LEU A 234 2.62 -13.03 7.88
N ILE A 235 3.79 -12.69 8.41
CA ILE A 235 4.98 -13.56 8.51
C ILE A 235 4.89 -14.60 9.64
N PHE A 236 3.83 -14.57 10.46
CA PHE A 236 3.58 -15.51 11.54
C PHE A 236 2.38 -16.41 11.23
N LYS A 237 2.35 -17.63 11.80
CA LYS A 237 1.29 -18.62 11.53
C LYS A 237 -0.08 -18.10 11.97
N GLY A 238 -1.06 -18.08 11.07
CA GLY A 238 -2.36 -17.46 11.30
C GLY A 238 -2.32 -15.96 11.58
N GLY A 239 -1.25 -15.26 11.21
CA GLY A 239 -1.11 -13.80 11.42
C GLY A 239 -0.89 -13.38 12.86
N ASP A 240 -0.51 -14.30 13.76
CA ASP A 240 -0.31 -14.03 15.19
C ASP A 240 1.14 -14.27 15.60
N PRO A 241 1.87 -13.25 16.10
CA PRO A 241 3.25 -13.39 16.57
C PRO A 241 3.48 -14.57 17.51
N VAL A 242 2.52 -14.88 18.41
CA VAL A 242 2.63 -15.92 19.43
C VAL A 242 2.91 -17.30 18.81
N ASN A 243 2.35 -17.57 17.63
CA ASN A 243 2.44 -18.88 16.95
C ASN A 243 3.81 -19.12 16.25
N GLY A 244 4.70 -18.13 16.22
CA GLY A 244 5.98 -18.21 15.52
C GLY A 244 5.86 -17.99 14.02
N LEU A 245 7.00 -17.99 13.33
CA LEU A 245 7.06 -17.68 11.89
C LEU A 245 6.24 -18.69 11.07
N ALA A 246 5.49 -18.19 10.08
CA ALA A 246 4.90 -18.99 9.02
C ALA A 246 5.99 -19.72 8.24
N ASP A 247 5.72 -20.91 7.72
CA ASP A 247 6.74 -21.65 6.97
C ASP A 247 6.98 -20.99 5.60
N HIS A 248 5.92 -20.45 5.00
CA HIS A 248 5.89 -19.73 3.73
C HIS A 248 6.81 -18.48 3.69
N PRO A 249 7.46 -18.18 2.55
CA PRO A 249 8.20 -16.94 2.33
C PRO A 249 7.23 -15.79 2.04
N ARG A 250 7.03 -14.90 3.01
CA ARG A 250 6.18 -13.72 2.87
C ARG A 250 6.89 -12.48 3.37
N ALA A 251 6.79 -11.38 2.64
CA ALA A 251 7.32 -10.08 3.01
C ALA A 251 6.30 -8.98 2.72
N GLY A 252 6.50 -7.81 3.30
CA GLY A 252 5.68 -6.67 2.94
C GLY A 252 6.12 -5.33 3.48
N PHE A 253 5.52 -4.31 2.89
CA PHE A 253 5.76 -2.91 3.16
C PHE A 253 4.44 -2.20 3.48
N PHE A 254 4.49 -1.34 4.49
CA PHE A 254 3.28 -0.77 5.11
C PHE A 254 3.48 0.73 5.28
N ALA A 255 2.45 1.51 4.95
CA ALA A 255 2.50 2.97 5.01
C ALA A 255 2.81 3.49 6.42
N THR A 256 2.31 2.82 7.47
CA THR A 256 2.43 3.29 8.85
C THR A 256 2.44 2.12 9.83
N THR A 257 2.62 2.37 11.13
CA THR A 257 2.59 1.30 12.16
C THR A 257 1.17 0.76 12.39
N ASP A 258 1.05 -0.35 13.14
CA ASP A 258 -0.19 -0.91 13.70
C ASP A 258 -1.03 0.05 14.58
N SER A 259 -0.47 1.21 14.91
CA SER A 259 -0.90 2.10 15.99
C SER A 259 -1.19 3.53 15.53
N LEU A 260 -0.89 3.84 14.26
CA LEU A 260 -1.00 5.18 13.69
C LEU A 260 -1.92 5.22 12.46
N PRO A 261 -2.58 6.36 12.18
CA PRO A 261 -3.17 6.61 10.88
C PRO A 261 -2.08 6.77 9.79
N ALA A 262 -2.51 6.72 8.53
CA ALA A 262 -1.69 7.01 7.35
C ALA A 262 -2.24 8.25 6.63
N ALA A 263 -1.42 8.87 5.78
CA ALA A 263 -1.87 9.89 4.84
C ALA A 263 -2.57 9.27 3.61
N GLY A 264 -3.18 10.11 2.77
CA GLY A 264 -3.49 9.75 1.37
C GLY A 264 -4.95 9.69 0.95
N CYS A 265 -5.89 9.59 1.89
CA CYS A 265 -7.32 9.58 1.57
C CYS A 265 -7.81 11.01 1.35
N THR A 266 -7.96 11.43 0.09
CA THR A 266 -8.44 12.77 -0.27
C THR A 266 -9.23 12.76 -1.58
N PRO A 267 -10.40 13.42 -1.64
CA PRO A 267 -11.16 13.55 -2.87
C PRO A 267 -10.63 14.65 -3.81
N ASP A 268 -9.64 15.45 -3.39
CA ASP A 268 -9.02 16.52 -4.19
C ASP A 268 -8.70 16.03 -5.61
N ILE A 269 -9.01 16.82 -6.64
CA ILE A 269 -8.74 16.47 -8.04
C ILE A 269 -7.32 16.80 -8.50
N ASN A 270 -6.60 17.65 -7.78
CA ASN A 270 -5.22 17.98 -8.13
C ASN A 270 -4.28 16.85 -7.68
N VAL A 271 -3.98 15.95 -8.61
CA VAL A 271 -3.09 14.79 -8.39
C VAL A 271 -1.67 15.16 -7.94
N GLU A 272 -1.22 16.42 -8.10
CA GLU A 272 0.06 16.89 -7.54
C GLU A 272 0.03 17.00 -6.01
N ASN A 273 -1.13 17.31 -5.43
CA ASN A 273 -1.34 17.40 -3.99
C ASN A 273 -1.32 16.03 -3.29
N TYR A 274 -1.32 14.93 -4.05
CA TYR A 274 -1.32 13.58 -3.48
C TYR A 274 0.06 13.23 -2.94
N LYS A 275 0.11 13.03 -1.63
CA LYS A 275 1.28 12.58 -0.88
C LYS A 275 0.85 11.53 0.13
N GLU A 276 1.24 10.30 -0.14
CA GLU A 276 1.10 9.10 0.71
C GLU A 276 2.11 8.04 0.26
N TYR A 277 2.29 7.00 1.06
CA TYR A 277 3.31 5.97 0.86
C TYR A 277 3.44 5.45 -0.58
N SER A 278 2.34 5.08 -1.24
CA SER A 278 2.39 4.49 -2.59
C SER A 278 2.77 5.48 -3.69
N SER A 279 2.54 6.79 -3.51
CA SER A 279 3.01 7.84 -4.43
C SER A 279 4.51 7.75 -4.61
N ASP A 280 5.23 7.77 -3.49
CA ASP A 280 6.69 7.83 -3.49
C ASP A 280 7.29 6.43 -3.77
N PHE A 281 6.64 5.35 -3.30
CA PHE A 281 7.07 3.96 -3.53
C PHE A 281 7.00 3.55 -5.01
N TRP A 282 5.84 3.74 -5.65
CA TRP A 282 5.68 3.41 -7.07
C TRP A 282 6.45 4.35 -7.99
N ALA A 283 6.72 5.59 -7.54
CA ALA A 283 7.54 6.53 -8.28
C ALA A 283 9.04 6.23 -8.20
N ALA A 284 9.52 5.70 -7.06
CA ALA A 284 10.88 5.18 -6.93
C ALA A 284 11.12 4.01 -7.89
N LEU A 285 10.27 2.97 -7.84
CA LEU A 285 10.35 1.81 -8.74
C LEU A 285 10.14 2.18 -10.22
N GLY A 286 9.18 3.08 -10.50
CA GLY A 286 8.83 3.49 -11.85
C GLY A 286 9.70 4.61 -12.43
N GLY A 287 10.61 5.21 -11.66
CA GLY A 287 11.39 6.38 -12.04
C GLY A 287 10.56 7.63 -12.41
N ARG A 288 9.25 7.67 -12.12
CA ARG A 288 8.34 8.79 -12.43
C ARG A 288 7.18 8.88 -11.46
N ASP A 289 6.78 10.11 -11.12
CA ASP A 289 5.60 10.38 -10.31
C ASP A 289 4.27 10.36 -11.10
N ARG A 290 3.15 10.61 -10.39
CA ARG A 290 1.77 10.64 -10.90
C ARG A 290 1.53 11.58 -12.09
N ILE A 291 2.41 12.55 -12.30
CA ILE A 291 2.34 13.55 -13.38
C ILE A 291 3.53 13.46 -14.33
N GLY A 292 4.24 12.32 -14.29
CA GLY A 292 5.31 11.97 -15.22
C GLY A 292 6.65 12.66 -14.97
N ARG A 293 6.80 13.43 -13.88
CA ARG A 293 8.09 14.04 -13.51
C ARG A 293 9.06 12.92 -13.16
N VAL A 294 10.33 13.06 -13.56
CA VAL A 294 11.36 12.06 -13.30
C VAL A 294 11.66 12.01 -11.81
N VAL A 295 11.53 10.83 -11.22
CA VAL A 295 11.98 10.52 -9.85
C VAL A 295 13.25 9.69 -9.96
N ARG A 296 14.23 9.99 -9.10
CA ARG A 296 15.46 9.21 -8.96
C ARG A 296 15.53 8.75 -7.51
N ALA A 297 15.27 7.46 -7.30
CA ALA A 297 15.73 6.78 -6.10
C ALA A 297 17.22 6.46 -6.27
N ASP A 298 17.91 6.27 -5.15
CA ASP A 298 19.31 5.84 -5.16
C ASP A 298 19.35 4.32 -5.28
N ASP A 299 20.02 3.83 -6.32
CA ASP A 299 20.48 2.44 -6.46
C ASP A 299 21.68 2.28 -5.50
N LEU A 300 21.44 1.59 -4.38
CA LEU A 300 22.37 1.48 -3.26
C LEU A 300 23.15 0.16 -3.29
N ASN A 301 22.68 -0.82 -4.06
CA ASN A 301 23.37 -2.09 -4.29
C ASN A 301 24.27 -2.08 -5.56
N GLY A 302 23.99 -1.19 -6.52
CA GLY A 302 24.74 -0.96 -7.75
C GLY A 302 24.39 -1.88 -8.92
N ASP A 303 23.24 -2.57 -8.90
CA ASP A 303 22.82 -3.53 -9.95
C ASP A 303 22.12 -2.87 -11.16
N GLY A 304 21.85 -1.56 -11.09
CA GLY A 304 21.20 -0.78 -12.14
C GLY A 304 19.66 -0.80 -12.10
N TRP A 305 19.07 -1.40 -11.07
CA TRP A 305 17.64 -1.37 -10.79
C TRP A 305 17.35 -0.68 -9.46
N ILE A 306 16.05 -0.54 -9.14
CA ILE A 306 15.58 -0.14 -7.81
C ILE A 306 14.75 -1.31 -7.29
N ASP A 307 15.17 -1.92 -6.18
CA ASP A 307 14.44 -2.99 -5.51
C ASP A 307 13.33 -2.47 -4.57
N SER A 308 12.53 -3.38 -4.03
CA SER A 308 11.39 -3.00 -3.18
C SER A 308 11.83 -2.42 -1.82
N ALA A 309 13.01 -2.78 -1.31
CA ALA A 309 13.60 -2.23 -0.09
C ALA A 309 14.28 -0.87 -0.35
N GLU A 310 14.90 -0.66 -1.51
CA GLU A 310 15.39 0.65 -1.97
C GLU A 310 14.24 1.63 -2.20
N ALA A 311 13.16 1.19 -2.83
CA ALA A 311 11.93 1.98 -2.96
C ALA A 311 11.35 2.34 -1.58
N HIS A 312 11.35 1.41 -0.62
CA HIS A 312 10.93 1.71 0.75
C HIS A 312 11.87 2.72 1.44
N ALA A 313 13.19 2.56 1.29
CA ALA A 313 14.18 3.49 1.83
C ALA A 313 14.02 4.91 1.24
N HIS A 314 13.70 5.00 -0.06
CA HIS A 314 13.33 6.27 -0.71
C HIS A 314 12.10 6.89 -0.05
N VAL A 315 11.02 6.16 0.20
CA VAL A 315 9.84 6.72 0.90
C VAL A 315 10.21 7.19 2.31
N VAL A 316 11.00 6.42 3.06
CA VAL A 316 11.42 6.77 4.43
C VAL A 316 12.13 8.13 4.46
N THR A 317 13.02 8.40 3.50
CA THR A 317 13.79 9.66 3.41
C THR A 317 13.03 10.81 2.75
N SER A 318 12.40 10.57 1.61
CA SER A 318 11.82 11.64 0.75
C SER A 318 10.41 12.06 1.17
N SER A 319 9.62 11.17 1.77
CA SER A 319 8.23 11.46 2.11
C SER A 319 8.09 12.67 3.05
N THR A 320 7.15 13.54 2.69
CA THR A 320 6.74 14.73 3.45
C THR A 320 5.41 14.55 4.17
N THR A 321 4.94 13.31 4.33
CA THR A 321 3.66 12.97 4.96
C THR A 321 3.81 12.70 6.47
N ILE A 322 2.68 12.45 7.14
CA ILE A 322 2.65 11.99 8.54
C ILE A 322 2.94 10.49 8.71
N ASP A 323 3.26 9.79 7.62
CA ASP A 323 3.48 8.35 7.61
C ASP A 323 4.75 7.97 8.40
N LEU A 324 4.72 6.81 9.05
CA LEU A 324 5.86 6.19 9.71
C LEU A 324 6.06 4.79 9.10
N PRO A 325 6.65 4.69 7.89
CA PRO A 325 6.67 3.45 7.13
C PRO A 325 7.39 2.33 7.87
N VAL A 326 6.94 1.10 7.65
CA VAL A 326 7.54 -0.11 8.22
C VAL A 326 7.56 -1.25 7.21
N LYS A 327 8.42 -2.23 7.46
CA LYS A 327 8.52 -3.48 6.70
C LYS A 327 8.59 -4.69 7.62
N THR A 328 8.32 -5.87 7.07
CA THR A 328 8.18 -7.13 7.81
C THR A 328 9.38 -7.48 8.72
N SER A 329 10.61 -7.22 8.31
CA SER A 329 11.81 -7.53 9.10
C SER A 329 11.91 -6.69 10.38
N ASP A 330 11.39 -5.46 10.35
CA ASP A 330 11.43 -4.53 11.48
C ASP A 330 10.48 -5.01 12.59
N THR A 331 9.31 -5.51 12.17
CA THR A 331 8.33 -6.17 13.06
C THR A 331 8.92 -7.46 13.63
N LEU A 332 9.57 -8.30 12.81
CA LEU A 332 10.21 -9.53 13.29
C LEU A 332 11.25 -9.26 14.38
N VAL A 333 12.15 -8.30 14.15
CA VAL A 333 13.17 -7.90 15.13
C VAL A 333 12.54 -7.35 16.41
N ARG A 334 11.46 -6.57 16.32
CA ARG A 334 10.76 -6.03 17.51
C ARG A 334 10.02 -7.13 18.29
N VAL A 335 9.38 -8.09 17.62
CA VAL A 335 8.75 -9.26 18.26
C VAL A 335 9.80 -10.13 18.98
N TRP A 336 10.93 -10.40 18.35
CA TRP A 336 12.04 -11.14 18.98
C TRP A 336 12.68 -10.36 20.13
N ALA A 337 12.83 -9.04 20.00
CA ALA A 337 13.34 -8.20 21.09
C ALA A 337 12.42 -8.24 22.31
N ALA A 338 11.10 -8.09 22.13
CA ALA A 338 10.11 -8.20 23.21
C ALA A 338 10.20 -9.55 23.93
N ARG A 339 10.23 -10.65 23.17
CA ARG A 339 10.39 -12.02 23.70
C ARG A 339 11.67 -12.25 24.52
N LYS A 340 12.75 -11.55 24.18
CA LYS A 340 14.05 -11.66 24.84
C LYS A 340 14.27 -10.58 25.92
N GLY A 341 13.28 -9.71 26.18
CA GLY A 341 13.39 -8.61 27.14
C GLY A 341 14.38 -7.51 26.71
N LEU A 342 14.59 -7.34 25.40
CA LEU A 342 15.57 -6.42 24.80
C LEU A 342 14.94 -5.08 24.37
N GLU A 343 13.71 -4.81 24.76
CA GLU A 343 13.00 -3.58 24.40
C GLU A 343 13.77 -2.34 24.87
N ARG A 344 13.87 -1.35 23.99
CA ARG A 344 14.57 -0.10 24.27
C ARG A 344 13.58 0.95 24.75
N ASN A 345 14.07 1.81 25.64
CA ASN A 345 13.33 3.00 26.09
C ASN A 345 14.20 4.24 25.94
N ASP A 346 13.56 5.41 25.95
CA ASP A 346 14.19 6.71 25.69
C ASP A 346 15.24 7.14 26.74
N ARG A 347 15.45 6.34 27.81
CA ARG A 347 16.45 6.59 28.85
C ARG A 347 17.74 5.78 28.67
N GLN A 348 17.80 4.87 27.70
CA GLN A 348 19.03 4.15 27.39
C GLN A 348 19.99 5.03 26.59
N VAL A 349 21.26 5.07 27.02
CA VAL A 349 22.35 5.78 26.32
C VAL A 349 22.41 5.31 24.87
N LYS A 350 22.45 6.26 23.94
CA LYS A 350 22.58 5.97 22.51
C LYS A 350 24.06 5.82 22.15
N PRO A 351 24.41 4.87 21.26
CA PRO A 351 25.78 4.75 20.76
C PRO A 351 26.15 5.99 19.95
N PRO A 352 27.46 6.28 19.81
CA PRO A 352 27.94 7.27 18.85
C PRO A 352 27.37 7.01 17.45
N PHE A 353 27.02 8.07 16.73
CA PHE A 353 26.40 7.97 15.41
C PHE A 353 27.24 7.14 14.42
N SER A 354 28.57 7.29 14.45
CA SER A 354 29.51 6.48 13.66
C SER A 354 29.42 4.97 13.95
N VAL A 355 29.24 4.59 15.22
CA VAL A 355 29.08 3.20 15.65
C VAL A 355 27.74 2.64 15.18
N LEU A 356 26.69 3.45 15.18
CA LEU A 356 25.37 3.05 14.68
C LEU A 356 25.38 2.85 13.15
N VAL A 357 26.01 3.77 12.41
CA VAL A 357 26.20 3.67 10.96
C VAL A 357 27.01 2.42 10.59
N ALA A 358 28.12 2.15 11.31
CA ALA A 358 28.93 0.95 11.08
C ALA A 358 28.23 -0.38 11.44
N GLN A 359 27.06 -0.33 12.10
CA GLN A 359 26.22 -1.47 12.45
C GLN A 359 24.99 -1.62 11.55
N ALA A 360 24.69 -0.61 10.73
CA ALA A 360 23.57 -0.60 9.80
C ALA A 360 23.95 -1.33 8.50
N ASP A 361 22.96 -1.89 7.81
CA ASP A 361 23.14 -2.26 6.41
C ASP A 361 23.17 -0.99 5.50
N PRO A 362 23.55 -1.09 4.20
CA PRO A 362 23.66 0.07 3.33
C PRO A 362 22.37 0.90 3.19
N LEU A 363 21.19 0.25 3.20
CA LEU A 363 19.88 0.92 3.11
C LEU A 363 19.59 1.68 4.39
N GLU A 364 19.78 1.02 5.53
CA GLU A 364 19.57 1.59 6.86
C GLU A 364 20.55 2.75 7.14
N SER A 365 21.81 2.61 6.74
CA SER A 365 22.84 3.65 6.81
C SER A 365 22.45 4.86 5.96
N HIS A 366 22.17 4.65 4.67
CA HIS A 366 21.77 5.73 3.77
C HIS A 366 20.54 6.48 4.31
N ALA A 367 19.50 5.76 4.71
CA ALA A 367 18.25 6.36 5.18
C ALA A 367 18.46 7.17 6.47
N LEU A 368 19.29 6.67 7.39
CA LEU A 368 19.62 7.34 8.65
C LEU A 368 20.44 8.61 8.41
N GLU A 369 21.46 8.54 7.55
CA GLU A 369 22.29 9.70 7.20
C GLU A 369 21.50 10.77 6.46
N SER A 370 20.68 10.39 5.47
CA SER A 370 19.86 11.33 4.70
C SER A 370 18.80 12.03 5.56
N LEU A 371 18.08 11.30 6.43
CA LEU A 371 17.16 11.94 7.37
C LEU A 371 17.87 12.86 8.37
N CYS A 372 19.03 12.45 8.91
CA CYS A 372 19.82 13.30 9.80
C CYS A 372 20.35 14.56 9.11
N ARG A 373 20.73 14.47 7.82
CA ARG A 373 21.17 15.60 7.00
C ARG A 373 20.04 16.60 6.79
N ASP A 374 18.87 16.13 6.35
CA ASP A 374 17.69 16.96 6.09
C ASP A 374 17.16 17.66 7.36
N LEU A 375 17.28 17.00 8.51
CA LEU A 375 16.85 17.54 9.80
C LEU A 375 17.94 18.37 10.50
N ASP A 376 19.10 18.61 9.88
CA ASP A 376 20.24 19.30 10.51
C ASP A 376 20.64 18.70 11.88
N LEU A 377 20.73 17.37 11.95
CA LEU A 377 21.22 16.61 13.10
C LEU A 377 22.72 16.30 12.90
N LYS A 378 23.56 16.86 13.77
CA LYS A 378 25.03 16.87 13.66
C LYS A 378 25.70 16.38 14.95
N GLY A 379 26.94 15.88 14.83
CA GLY A 379 27.74 15.36 15.94
C GLY A 379 27.59 13.84 16.13
N GLU A 380 28.40 13.26 17.02
CA GLU A 380 28.30 11.84 17.37
C GLU A 380 27.11 11.54 18.29
N ASP A 381 26.70 12.53 19.08
CA ASP A 381 25.57 12.50 20.02
C ASP A 381 24.25 12.97 19.39
N ARG A 382 24.18 13.15 18.05
CA ARG A 382 23.05 13.80 17.36
C ARG A 382 21.67 13.21 17.65
N LEU A 383 21.62 11.93 18.02
CA LEU A 383 20.39 11.23 18.36
C LEU A 383 19.82 11.66 19.73
N GLU A 384 20.65 12.21 20.62
CA GLU A 384 20.22 12.79 21.91
C GLU A 384 19.51 14.14 21.74
N ALA A 385 19.68 14.81 20.60
CA ALA A 385 18.89 16.00 20.28
C ALA A 385 17.42 15.68 19.93
N ILE A 386 17.09 14.42 19.56
CA ILE A 386 15.75 14.05 19.06
C ILE A 386 14.65 14.22 20.12
N PRO A 387 14.76 13.69 21.37
CA PRO A 387 13.71 13.87 22.38
C PRO A 387 13.45 15.35 22.69
N ARG A 388 14.52 16.16 22.79
CA ARG A 388 14.40 17.60 23.01
C ARG A 388 13.65 18.28 21.86
N ARG A 389 14.00 17.99 20.61
CA ARG A 389 13.31 18.57 19.44
C ARG A 389 11.85 18.12 19.34
N LEU A 390 11.54 16.86 19.65
CA LEU A 390 10.16 16.37 19.73
C LEU A 390 9.34 17.14 20.77
N ASP A 391 9.90 17.37 21.96
CA ASP A 391 9.26 18.15 23.02
C ASP A 391 9.10 19.64 22.65
N GLU A 392 10.11 20.23 22.01
CA GLU A 392 10.06 21.61 21.49
C GLU A 392 8.95 21.77 20.43
N THR A 393 8.86 20.86 19.46
CA THR A 393 7.81 20.89 18.43
C THR A 393 6.42 20.67 19.02
N LYS A 394 6.23 19.70 19.93
CA LYS A 394 4.95 19.45 20.61
C LYS A 394 4.47 20.63 21.47
N ARG A 395 5.41 21.37 22.09
CA ARG A 395 5.09 22.62 22.80
C ARG A 395 4.64 23.73 21.84
N LEU A 396 5.29 23.85 20.69
CA LEU A 396 4.92 24.80 19.64
C LEU A 396 3.53 24.48 19.07
N GLU A 397 3.26 23.22 18.72
CA GLU A 397 1.93 22.72 18.32
C GLU A 397 0.87 23.07 19.38
N SER A 398 1.16 22.84 20.66
CA SER A 398 0.28 23.16 21.77
C SER A 398 0.03 24.66 21.94
N GLU A 399 0.94 25.53 21.50
CA GLU A 399 0.71 26.97 21.41
C GLU A 399 -0.14 27.34 20.19
N ILE A 400 0.21 26.84 19.01
CA ILE A 400 -0.52 27.10 17.76
C ILE A 400 -1.97 26.64 17.88
N ALA A 401 -2.24 25.46 18.47
CA ALA A 401 -3.59 24.96 18.74
C ALA A 401 -4.39 25.87 19.69
N ARG A 402 -3.74 26.48 20.70
CA ARG A 402 -4.37 27.49 21.58
C ARG A 402 -4.68 28.79 20.84
N GLN A 403 -3.81 29.21 19.90
CA GLN A 403 -4.06 30.36 19.03
C GLN A 403 -5.21 30.07 18.05
N LEU A 404 -5.20 28.91 17.39
CA LEU A 404 -6.22 28.43 16.47
C LEU A 404 -7.61 28.44 17.12
N LYS A 405 -7.77 27.81 18.29
CA LYS A 405 -9.06 27.78 19.02
C LYS A 405 -9.61 29.18 19.35
N ARG A 406 -8.74 30.15 19.63
CA ARG A 406 -9.14 31.56 19.84
C ARG A 406 -9.60 32.19 18.52
N LYS A 407 -8.85 31.98 17.44
CA LYS A 407 -9.15 32.49 16.10
C LYS A 407 -10.43 31.89 15.51
N GLU A 408 -10.69 30.61 15.69
CA GLU A 408 -11.96 29.95 15.33
C GLU A 408 -13.15 30.55 16.12
N SER A 409 -12.95 30.86 17.41
CA SER A 409 -13.97 31.52 18.23
C SER A 409 -14.24 32.98 17.81
N GLU A 410 -13.21 33.70 17.33
CA GLU A 410 -13.35 35.02 16.69
C GLU A 410 -14.05 34.90 15.32
N LEU A 411 -13.63 33.94 14.49
CA LEU A 411 -14.19 33.64 13.18
C LEU A 411 -15.69 33.36 13.27
N GLY A 412 -16.09 32.47 14.19
CA GLY A 412 -17.48 32.13 14.43
C GLY A 412 -18.33 33.31 14.90
N ARG A 413 -17.76 34.25 15.68
CA ARG A 413 -18.44 35.49 16.07
C ARG A 413 -18.58 36.46 14.89
N ALA A 414 -17.53 36.64 14.09
CA ALA A 414 -17.57 37.49 12.90
C ALA A 414 -18.57 36.96 11.85
N ARG A 415 -18.57 35.64 11.59
CA ARG A 415 -19.55 34.97 10.72
C ARG A 415 -20.97 35.18 11.21
N ARG A 416 -21.27 34.90 12.49
CA ARG A 416 -22.62 35.09 13.05
C ARG A 416 -23.09 36.54 12.94
N SER A 417 -22.21 37.51 13.24
CA SER A 417 -22.51 38.94 13.08
C SER A 417 -22.97 39.30 11.66
N VAL A 418 -22.33 38.75 10.62
CA VAL A 418 -22.78 38.92 9.22
C VAL A 418 -24.09 38.15 8.98
N ALA A 419 -24.17 36.89 9.40
CA ALA A 419 -25.30 35.99 9.12
C ALA A 419 -26.61 36.50 9.74
N ASP A 420 -26.58 36.98 10.99
CA ASP A 420 -27.74 37.48 11.70
C ASP A 420 -28.27 38.78 11.08
N ALA A 421 -27.38 39.69 10.69
CA ALA A 421 -27.74 40.94 10.02
C ALA A 421 -28.37 40.69 8.64
N ILE A 422 -27.82 39.75 7.87
CA ILE A 422 -28.34 39.38 6.54
C ILE A 422 -29.67 38.62 6.66
N ALA A 423 -29.79 37.69 7.62
CA ALA A 423 -31.04 36.97 7.86
C ALA A 423 -32.15 37.83 8.47
N ALA A 424 -31.84 39.00 9.04
CA ALA A 424 -32.85 39.97 9.46
C ALA A 424 -33.55 40.65 8.26
N ARG A 425 -32.83 40.89 7.15
CA ARG A 425 -33.43 41.38 5.88
C ARG A 425 -33.99 40.26 5.01
N TRP A 426 -33.36 39.09 5.01
CA TRP A 426 -33.73 37.94 4.17
C TRP A 426 -33.84 36.65 4.99
N PRO A 427 -34.92 36.47 5.79
CA PRO A 427 -35.06 35.33 6.70
C PRO A 427 -35.03 33.96 6.00
N PHE A 428 -35.41 33.89 4.72
CA PHE A 428 -35.40 32.66 3.94
C PHE A 428 -34.00 32.03 3.82
N LEU A 429 -32.92 32.81 3.88
CA LEU A 429 -31.54 32.30 3.81
C LEU A 429 -31.17 31.37 4.98
N LYS A 430 -31.94 31.37 6.09
CA LYS A 430 -31.78 30.40 7.18
C LYS A 430 -32.10 28.97 6.74
N THR A 431 -32.82 28.78 5.63
CA THR A 431 -33.08 27.48 5.01
C THR A 431 -32.52 27.42 3.59
N GLY A 432 -31.75 26.36 3.32
CA GLY A 432 -31.21 26.09 1.99
C GLY A 432 -32.26 25.71 0.95
N TRP A 433 -33.48 25.35 1.39
CA TRP A 433 -34.54 24.76 0.55
C TRP A 433 -35.63 25.74 0.11
N HIS A 434 -35.55 27.01 0.53
CA HIS A 434 -36.55 28.00 0.14
C HIS A 434 -36.28 28.50 -1.30
N PRO A 435 -37.29 28.66 -2.17
CA PRO A 435 -37.09 29.06 -3.57
C PRO A 435 -36.26 30.35 -3.74
N GLU A 436 -36.51 31.38 -2.91
CA GLU A 436 -35.71 32.61 -2.94
C GLU A 436 -34.24 32.40 -2.51
N THR A 437 -33.91 31.39 -1.71
CA THR A 437 -32.51 31.00 -1.47
C THR A 437 -31.88 30.49 -2.76
N HIS A 438 -32.57 29.64 -3.52
CA HIS A 438 -32.06 29.14 -4.80
C HIS A 438 -31.82 30.29 -5.81
N ARG A 439 -32.67 31.32 -5.82
CA ARG A 439 -32.48 32.53 -6.64
C ARG A 439 -31.24 33.34 -6.25
N VAL A 440 -30.94 33.45 -4.95
CA VAL A 440 -29.67 34.05 -4.49
C VAL A 440 -28.46 33.23 -4.95
N LEU A 441 -28.54 31.91 -4.81
CA LEU A 441 -27.46 31.01 -5.23
C LEU A 441 -27.22 31.09 -6.76
N ALA A 442 -28.30 31.10 -7.55
CA ALA A 442 -28.26 31.25 -9.01
C ALA A 442 -27.78 32.63 -9.51
N GLY A 443 -27.70 33.65 -8.65
CA GLY A 443 -27.22 34.99 -9.00
C GLY A 443 -28.32 36.01 -9.32
N ASP A 444 -29.61 35.62 -9.31
CA ASP A 444 -30.76 36.50 -9.57
C ASP A 444 -30.97 37.62 -8.53
N ARG A 445 -30.21 37.59 -7.43
CA ARG A 445 -30.33 38.48 -6.26
C ARG A 445 -28.98 39.09 -5.86
N PRO A 446 -28.30 39.85 -6.75
CA PRO A 446 -26.99 40.42 -6.46
C PRO A 446 -27.01 41.33 -5.21
N GLU A 447 -28.14 41.95 -4.89
CA GLU A 447 -28.31 42.84 -3.72
C GLU A 447 -28.03 42.13 -2.38
N VAL A 448 -28.19 40.80 -2.33
CA VAL A 448 -27.88 39.99 -1.14
C VAL A 448 -26.36 39.79 -1.00
N ILE A 449 -25.68 39.48 -2.11
CA ILE A 449 -24.23 39.27 -2.15
C ILE A 449 -23.50 40.59 -1.85
N GLU A 450 -23.98 41.70 -2.41
CA GLU A 450 -23.48 43.04 -2.10
C GLU A 450 -23.67 43.39 -0.62
N ALA A 451 -24.84 43.11 -0.04
CA ALA A 451 -25.08 43.36 1.38
C ALA A 451 -24.17 42.52 2.30
N ILE A 452 -23.89 41.26 1.95
CA ILE A 452 -22.91 40.43 2.67
C ILE A 452 -21.52 41.08 2.59
N ARG A 453 -21.07 41.47 1.39
CA ARG A 453 -19.74 42.07 1.14
C ARG A 453 -19.57 43.45 1.80
N ALA A 454 -20.65 44.22 1.90
CA ALA A 454 -20.66 45.55 2.51
C ALA A 454 -20.72 45.53 4.06
N HIS A 455 -21.06 44.39 4.67
CA HIS A 455 -21.19 44.30 6.13
C HIS A 455 -19.85 44.55 6.84
N PRO A 456 -19.77 45.41 7.89
CA PRO A 456 -18.48 45.75 8.54
C PRO A 456 -17.67 44.54 9.01
N SER A 457 -18.33 43.52 9.55
CA SER A 457 -17.69 42.26 10.01
C SER A 457 -17.18 41.38 8.87
N PHE A 458 -17.53 41.63 7.60
CA PHE A 458 -17.17 40.77 6.46
C PHE A 458 -15.65 40.70 6.24
N LYS A 459 -14.97 41.85 6.19
CA LYS A 459 -13.50 41.89 6.04
C LYS A 459 -12.78 41.20 7.21
N THR A 460 -13.34 41.33 8.42
CA THR A 460 -12.84 40.63 9.61
C THR A 460 -13.03 39.12 9.52
N TRP A 461 -14.20 38.65 9.06
CA TRP A 461 -14.47 37.24 8.81
C TRP A 461 -13.50 36.64 7.77
N GLN A 462 -13.32 37.30 6.63
CA GLN A 462 -12.36 36.86 5.59
C GLN A 462 -10.91 36.83 6.08
N ARG A 463 -10.47 37.84 6.84
CA ARG A 463 -9.12 37.87 7.43
C ARG A 463 -8.92 36.71 8.41
N LEU A 464 -9.86 36.51 9.32
CA LEU A 464 -9.81 35.43 10.30
C LEU A 464 -9.84 34.04 9.63
N ALA A 465 -10.54 33.88 8.50
CA ALA A 465 -10.58 32.62 7.76
C ALA A 465 -9.19 32.25 7.20
N ARG A 466 -8.44 33.24 6.69
CA ARG A 466 -7.04 33.05 6.26
C ARG A 466 -6.12 32.75 7.45
N GLU A 467 -6.21 33.53 8.53
CA GLU A 467 -5.42 33.29 9.76
C GLU A 467 -5.66 31.89 10.34
N VAL A 468 -6.91 31.39 10.31
CA VAL A 468 -7.25 30.02 10.74
C VAL A 468 -6.61 28.99 9.81
N LYS A 469 -6.71 29.15 8.48
CA LYS A 469 -6.10 28.24 7.50
C LYS A 469 -4.57 28.21 7.63
N GLU A 470 -3.93 29.36 7.80
CA GLU A 470 -2.48 29.49 8.03
C GLU A 470 -2.05 28.77 9.32
N LEU A 471 -2.81 28.89 10.41
CA LEU A 471 -2.54 28.19 11.66
C LEU A 471 -2.73 26.67 11.52
N GLN A 472 -3.75 26.21 10.78
CA GLN A 472 -3.96 24.79 10.47
C GLN A 472 -2.78 24.22 9.66
N THR A 473 -2.34 24.91 8.60
CA THR A 473 -1.16 24.50 7.81
C THR A 473 0.09 24.37 8.69
N ARG A 474 0.33 25.32 9.59
CA ARG A 474 1.47 25.27 10.53
C ARG A 474 1.40 24.10 11.52
N ILE A 475 0.21 23.63 11.90
CA ILE A 475 0.06 22.39 12.69
C ILE A 475 0.49 21.20 11.84
N THR A 476 -0.05 21.05 10.64
CA THR A 476 0.31 19.93 9.73
C THR A 476 1.80 19.89 9.41
N ASP A 477 2.45 21.04 9.21
CA ASP A 477 3.91 21.09 8.98
C ASP A 477 4.73 20.73 10.23
N SER A 478 4.20 21.00 11.42
CA SER A 478 4.79 20.56 12.69
C SER A 478 4.64 19.04 12.85
N GLU A 479 3.46 18.48 12.57
CA GLU A 479 3.19 17.04 12.60
C GLU A 479 4.10 16.26 11.63
N ARG A 480 4.30 16.77 10.40
CA ARG A 480 5.26 16.24 9.43
C ARG A 480 6.70 16.24 9.97
N THR A 481 7.09 17.33 10.65
CA THR A 481 8.42 17.45 11.27
C THR A 481 8.60 16.46 12.42
N VAL A 482 7.59 16.29 13.28
CA VAL A 482 7.55 15.25 14.33
C VAL A 482 7.70 13.87 13.71
N LYS A 483 7.01 13.57 12.62
CA LYS A 483 7.08 12.25 11.96
C LYS A 483 8.43 11.97 11.32
N ARG A 484 9.09 12.96 10.72
CA ARG A 484 10.48 12.82 10.24
C ARG A 484 11.46 12.56 11.39
N LEU A 485 11.31 13.21 12.55
CA LEU A 485 12.08 12.91 13.77
C LEU A 485 11.79 11.50 14.32
N GLU A 486 10.53 11.06 14.30
CA GLU A 486 10.13 9.70 14.70
C GLU A 486 10.68 8.62 13.75
N ARG A 487 10.81 8.89 12.45
CA ARG A 487 11.49 8.00 11.49
C ARG A 487 12.97 7.79 11.87
N VAL A 488 13.73 8.86 12.14
CA VAL A 488 15.13 8.75 12.62
C VAL A 488 15.22 7.93 13.89
N LYS A 489 14.37 8.22 14.88
CA LYS A 489 14.31 7.47 16.14
C LYS A 489 14.05 5.98 15.89
N ARG A 490 13.01 5.67 15.10
CA ARG A 490 12.60 4.29 14.81
C ARG A 490 13.67 3.51 14.06
N LEU A 491 14.32 4.11 13.06
CA LEU A 491 15.39 3.49 12.29
C LEU A 491 16.62 3.22 13.17
N ALA A 492 17.05 4.20 13.97
CA ALA A 492 18.14 4.02 14.92
C ALA A 492 17.85 2.92 15.97
N GLU A 493 16.62 2.83 16.47
CA GLU A 493 16.19 1.71 17.31
C GLU A 493 16.26 0.37 16.58
N THR A 494 15.74 0.30 15.35
CA THR A 494 15.69 -0.94 14.56
C THR A 494 17.09 -1.49 14.32
N ILE A 495 18.06 -0.68 13.88
CA ILE A 495 19.47 -1.09 13.70
C ILE A 495 20.03 -1.72 14.99
N GLN A 496 19.86 -1.03 16.12
CA GLN A 496 20.38 -1.49 17.42
C GLN A 496 19.69 -2.76 17.93
N LEU A 497 18.37 -2.87 17.72
CA LEU A 497 17.60 -4.06 18.04
C LEU A 497 18.02 -5.24 17.16
N THR A 498 18.25 -5.04 15.87
CA THR A 498 18.73 -6.07 14.94
C THR A 498 20.04 -6.65 15.44
N GLN A 499 21.05 -5.82 15.73
CA GLN A 499 22.33 -6.29 16.28
C GLN A 499 22.16 -7.04 17.62
N ALA A 500 21.34 -6.50 18.53
CA ALA A 500 21.11 -7.12 19.84
C ALA A 500 20.36 -8.47 19.75
N VAL A 501 19.45 -8.61 18.79
CA VAL A 501 18.62 -9.81 18.59
C VAL A 501 19.36 -10.89 17.80
N LEU A 502 20.02 -10.54 16.69
CA LEU A 502 20.68 -11.54 15.82
C LEU A 502 21.81 -12.29 16.55
N GLY A 503 22.45 -11.69 17.55
CA GLY A 503 23.40 -12.34 18.45
C GLY A 503 22.79 -13.24 19.55
N ARG A 504 21.45 -13.33 19.65
CA ARG A 504 20.70 -14.03 20.72
C ARG A 504 19.59 -14.97 20.21
N VAL A 505 19.44 -15.10 18.90
CA VAL A 505 18.55 -16.05 18.21
C VAL A 505 19.36 -17.21 17.63
N GLU A 506 18.70 -18.34 17.41
CA GLU A 506 19.36 -19.54 16.87
C GLU A 506 19.82 -19.33 15.42
N PRO A 507 20.83 -20.08 14.92
CA PRO A 507 21.32 -19.94 13.54
C PRO A 507 20.22 -20.08 12.48
N GLN A 508 19.23 -20.95 12.73
CA GLN A 508 18.08 -21.12 11.84
C GLN A 508 17.13 -19.90 11.85
N GLU A 509 16.90 -19.29 13.02
CA GLU A 509 16.14 -18.04 13.12
C GLU A 509 16.87 -16.90 12.40
N ARG A 510 18.20 -16.81 12.56
CA ARG A 510 19.03 -15.83 11.86
C ARG A 510 18.94 -15.98 10.33
N GLU A 511 18.94 -17.21 9.81
CA GLU A 511 18.76 -17.43 8.37
C GLU A 511 17.35 -17.08 7.90
N ARG A 512 16.30 -17.34 8.71
CA ARG A 512 14.93 -16.88 8.41
C ARG A 512 14.84 -15.34 8.31
N TYR A 513 15.57 -14.61 9.15
CA TYR A 513 15.65 -13.14 9.05
C TYR A 513 16.32 -12.69 7.74
N TRP A 514 17.45 -13.29 7.37
CA TRP A 514 18.11 -12.93 6.11
C TRP A 514 17.33 -13.36 4.87
N GLY A 515 16.63 -14.49 4.92
CA GLY A 515 15.65 -14.88 3.89
C GLY A 515 14.52 -13.86 3.72
N LEU A 516 14.00 -13.32 4.83
CA LEU A 516 13.02 -12.25 4.80
C LEU A 516 13.58 -10.95 4.20
N ARG A 517 14.79 -10.52 4.60
CA ARG A 517 15.47 -9.36 4.01
C ARG A 517 15.74 -9.52 2.51
N ARG A 518 16.07 -10.73 2.04
CA ARG A 518 16.24 -11.02 0.59
C ARG A 518 14.92 -10.98 -0.17
N LEU A 519 13.79 -11.34 0.45
CA LEU A 519 12.47 -11.18 -0.15
C LEU A 519 12.03 -9.71 -0.18
N GLU A 520 12.34 -8.93 0.87
CA GLU A 520 12.13 -7.47 0.88
C GLU A 520 12.97 -6.77 -0.21
N ALA A 521 14.24 -7.15 -0.38
CA ALA A 521 15.13 -6.64 -1.43
C ALA A 521 14.97 -7.35 -2.79
N SER A 522 13.80 -7.95 -3.06
CA SER A 522 13.55 -8.57 -4.37
C SER A 522 13.04 -7.54 -5.39
N LEU A 523 13.54 -7.66 -6.62
CA LEU A 523 12.99 -6.96 -7.78
C LEU A 523 11.64 -7.58 -8.13
N ILE A 524 10.57 -6.78 -8.16
CA ILE A 524 9.23 -7.25 -8.49
C ILE A 524 9.22 -7.91 -9.89
N GLY A 525 8.90 -9.20 -9.94
CA GLY A 525 8.96 -10.04 -11.15
C GLY A 525 10.21 -10.93 -11.27
N THR A 526 11.11 -10.95 -10.29
CA THR A 526 12.26 -11.88 -10.25
C THR A 526 11.99 -13.08 -9.33
N SER A 527 12.48 -14.27 -9.70
CA SER A 527 12.19 -15.49 -8.94
C SER A 527 12.96 -15.52 -7.61
N PHE A 528 12.27 -15.90 -6.53
CA PHE A 528 12.92 -16.08 -5.22
C PHE A 528 13.93 -17.24 -5.21
N SER A 529 13.79 -18.22 -6.12
CA SER A 529 14.80 -19.28 -6.33
C SER A 529 16.17 -18.72 -6.73
N ASP A 530 16.19 -17.57 -7.39
CA ASP A 530 17.39 -16.96 -7.96
C ASP A 530 18.12 -16.11 -6.90
N LEU A 531 17.50 -15.90 -5.73
CA LEU A 531 17.96 -15.07 -4.62
C LEU A 531 18.63 -15.89 -3.47
N VAL A 532 19.05 -17.13 -3.74
CA VAL A 532 19.61 -18.05 -2.73
C VAL A 532 20.90 -18.74 -3.21
N PRO A 533 21.99 -18.64 -2.42
CA PRO A 533 22.84 -17.48 -2.34
C PRO A 533 24.05 -17.60 -3.29
N ALA A 534 24.39 -16.52 -4.00
CA ALA A 534 25.82 -16.26 -4.17
C ALA A 534 26.41 -16.13 -2.76
N LYS A 535 27.43 -16.94 -2.43
CA LYS A 535 28.07 -16.90 -1.11
C LYS A 535 28.35 -15.44 -0.75
N LEU A 536 27.76 -14.95 0.35
CA LEU A 536 28.33 -13.82 1.07
C LEU A 536 29.70 -14.28 1.55
N GLY A 537 30.71 -14.01 0.72
CA GLY A 537 32.10 -14.31 1.02
C GLY A 537 32.47 -13.52 2.27
N GLY A 538 32.83 -14.23 3.32
CA GLY A 538 33.02 -13.60 4.62
C GLY A 538 34.19 -12.61 4.62
N GLN A 539 34.05 -11.58 5.46
CA GLN A 539 34.86 -11.46 6.67
C GLN A 539 34.01 -10.86 7.80
#